data_AF-A0A0U3FLL9-F1
#
_entry.id   AF-A0A0U3FLL9-F1
#
_cell.length_a   1.000
_cell.length_b   1.000
_cell.length_c   1.000
_cell.angle_alpha   90.00
_cell.angle_beta   90.00
_cell.angle_gamma   90.00
#
_symmetry.space_group_name_H-M   'P 1'
#
loop_
_entity.id
_entity.type
_entity.pdbx_description
1 polymer ?
#
loop_
_entity_poly.entity_id
_entity_poly.type
_entity_poly.pdbx_seq_one_letter_code
_entity_poly.pdbx_strand_id
1 'polypeptide(L)'
;MPVLDRWQHQLADTGTTLFLSDRGGSIVARRTSDNSERRRLDSVHAAEGFDYSEDAIGTNGLGTSMVEKRPIFVKGSQHYNDALAALACAAAPVYTPAGLVVGSVSLGGPVEAASPIMLSLTREISQQIEERLRTSSRPQDLALAMSFMRFTSSQRPTVVMDKESILANTPGLPYVNVASHVMLWELINSHNWSSNSTLRRHLEETFIEITARRVVDGPREHFVVHFSNFGETPDHDSGVAVPSKTTITTLGRDNTAPAVVVVDGPRGSGRATVAGRLRTTRERVARLEVFVVSSAAAPPWTTVEGLLAGGTDVLIRRVEELAENEIPSLAGVVERQRKARAAGQRASSLLLTSWRDRAAPMSRRLSMPPDQRSILSAWLSARKGFPVW
;
A
#
# COMPACT_ATOMS: atom_id res chain seq x y z
N MET A 1 -24.77 6.36 11.11
CA MET A 1 -23.50 6.71 11.80
C MET A 1 -23.81 7.84 12.77
N PRO A 2 -23.65 7.68 14.09
CA PRO A 2 -24.37 8.56 15.01
C PRO A 2 -23.83 10.00 15.08
N VAL A 3 -22.68 10.31 14.47
CA VAL A 3 -22.23 11.71 14.23
C VAL A 3 -23.01 12.30 13.06
N LEU A 4 -22.96 11.66 11.88
CA LEU A 4 -23.68 12.12 10.69
C LEU A 4 -25.19 12.24 10.94
N ASP A 5 -25.80 11.28 11.64
CA ASP A 5 -27.23 11.29 11.90
C ASP A 5 -27.62 12.44 12.86
N ARG A 6 -26.77 12.78 13.84
CA ARG A 6 -26.97 13.94 14.72
C ARG A 6 -26.89 15.25 13.96
N TRP A 7 -25.86 15.41 13.13
CA TRP A 7 -25.66 16.61 12.33
C TRP A 7 -26.72 16.78 11.25
N GLN A 8 -27.23 15.69 10.68
CA GLN A 8 -28.35 15.74 9.75
C GLN A 8 -29.61 16.34 10.40
N HIS A 9 -29.90 16.03 11.67
CA HIS A 9 -31.02 16.64 12.38
C HIS A 9 -30.81 18.14 12.62
N GLN A 10 -29.57 18.55 12.96
CA GLN A 10 -29.24 19.96 13.22
C GLN A 10 -29.22 20.82 11.96
N LEU A 11 -28.98 20.20 10.80
CA LEU A 11 -28.86 20.87 9.50
C LEU A 11 -30.07 20.62 8.60
N ALA A 12 -31.17 20.09 9.14
CA ALA A 12 -32.34 19.74 8.34
C ALA A 12 -32.94 20.95 7.61
N ASP A 13 -32.94 22.11 8.25
CA ASP A 13 -33.59 23.33 7.77
C ASP A 13 -32.64 24.30 7.02
N THR A 14 -31.38 23.92 6.82
CA THR A 14 -30.37 24.79 6.19
C THR A 14 -30.29 24.60 4.67
N GLY A 15 -31.03 23.64 4.10
CA GLY A 15 -30.95 23.30 2.67
C GLY A 15 -29.60 22.69 2.27
N THR A 16 -28.84 22.14 3.24
CA THR A 16 -27.55 21.50 2.99
C THR A 16 -27.64 19.99 3.11
N THR A 17 -26.87 19.30 2.28
CA THR A 17 -26.68 17.85 2.33
C THR A 17 -25.30 17.53 2.88
N LEU A 18 -25.25 16.58 3.81
CA LEU A 18 -24.02 16.07 4.40
C LEU A 18 -23.57 14.81 3.65
N PHE A 19 -22.31 14.78 3.24
CA PHE A 19 -21.66 13.70 2.53
C PHE A 19 -20.47 13.17 3.33
N LEU A 20 -20.23 11.87 3.23
CA LEU A 20 -19.00 11.22 3.67
C LEU A 20 -18.45 10.41 2.50
N SER A 21 -17.16 10.57 2.20
CA SER A 21 -16.43 9.71 1.27
C SER A 21 -15.44 8.81 2.00
N ASP A 22 -15.08 7.70 1.36
CA ASP A 22 -13.88 6.95 1.73
C ASP A 22 -12.60 7.62 1.19
N ARG A 23 -11.46 7.00 1.47
CA ARG A 23 -10.13 7.43 1.01
C ARG A 23 -9.98 7.43 -0.51
N GLY A 24 -10.75 6.61 -1.22
CA GLY A 24 -10.75 6.53 -2.67
C GLY A 24 -11.57 7.62 -3.34
N GLY A 25 -12.37 8.39 -2.57
CA GLY A 25 -13.28 9.40 -3.10
C GLY A 25 -14.69 8.87 -3.33
N SER A 26 -14.97 7.59 -3.06
CA SER A 26 -16.33 7.06 -3.20
C SER A 26 -17.22 7.59 -2.10
N ILE A 27 -18.42 8.08 -2.45
CA ILE A 27 -19.42 8.53 -1.48
C ILE A 27 -19.95 7.29 -0.75
N VAL A 28 -19.71 7.21 0.56
CA VAL A 28 -20.17 6.10 1.41
C VAL A 28 -21.41 6.45 2.22
N ALA A 29 -21.70 7.74 2.40
CA ALA A 29 -22.93 8.18 3.03
C ALA A 29 -23.41 9.51 2.47
N ARG A 30 -24.72 9.63 2.28
CA ARG A 30 -25.40 10.88 1.96
C ARG A 30 -26.57 11.11 2.92
N ARG A 31 -26.67 12.31 3.48
CA ARG A 31 -27.73 12.71 4.42
C ARG A 31 -28.32 14.03 3.97
N THR A 32 -29.53 13.96 3.45
CA THR A 32 -30.29 15.08 2.89
C THR A 32 -31.68 15.09 3.51
N SER A 33 -32.17 16.27 3.89
CA SER A 33 -33.49 16.48 4.49
C SER A 33 -34.59 16.77 3.46
N ASP A 34 -34.22 17.15 2.23
CA ASP A 34 -35.16 17.54 1.17
C ASP A 34 -35.07 16.63 -0.07
N ASN A 35 -36.23 16.16 -0.54
CA ASN A 35 -36.37 15.40 -1.78
C ASN A 35 -36.04 16.21 -3.03
N SER A 36 -36.20 17.53 -3.00
CA SER A 36 -35.81 18.41 -4.11
C SER A 36 -34.28 18.45 -4.25
N GLU A 37 -33.56 18.65 -3.16
CA GLU A 37 -32.10 18.59 -3.08
C GLU A 37 -31.57 17.21 -3.45
N ARG A 38 -32.22 16.12 -2.99
CA ARG A 38 -31.85 14.76 -3.40
C ARG A 38 -31.88 14.59 -4.92
N ARG A 39 -32.97 14.99 -5.59
CA ARG A 39 -33.11 14.85 -7.04
C ARG A 39 -32.06 15.67 -7.80
N ARG A 40 -31.79 16.88 -7.32
CA ARG A 40 -30.74 17.74 -7.87
C ARG A 40 -29.36 17.10 -7.73
N LEU A 41 -29.05 16.53 -6.58
CA LEU A 41 -27.80 15.81 -6.35
C LEU A 41 -27.70 14.52 -7.18
N ASP A 42 -28.80 13.81 -7.38
CA ASP A 42 -28.85 12.64 -8.26
C ASP A 42 -28.55 13.01 -9.72
N SER A 43 -28.98 14.20 -10.18
CA SER A 43 -28.71 14.69 -11.54
C SER A 43 -27.23 14.97 -11.82
N VAL A 44 -26.43 15.16 -10.77
CA VAL A 44 -24.97 15.33 -10.85
C VAL A 44 -24.24 14.08 -10.33
N HIS A 45 -24.94 12.96 -10.17
CA HIS A 45 -24.38 11.71 -9.68
C HIS A 45 -23.77 11.77 -8.25
N ALA A 46 -24.19 12.74 -7.42
CA ALA A 46 -23.77 12.86 -6.02
C ALA A 46 -24.58 11.94 -5.10
N ALA A 47 -24.44 10.62 -5.28
CA ALA A 47 -25.12 9.60 -4.49
C ALA A 47 -24.13 8.55 -3.96
N GLU A 48 -24.57 7.75 -2.97
CA GLU A 48 -23.75 6.68 -2.40
C GLU A 48 -23.28 5.71 -3.50
N GLY A 49 -22.00 5.35 -3.49
CA GLY A 49 -21.33 4.49 -4.47
C GLY A 49 -20.60 5.24 -5.60
N PHE A 50 -20.92 6.51 -5.87
CA PHE A 50 -20.24 7.28 -6.91
C PHE A 50 -18.86 7.77 -6.48
N ASP A 51 -17.92 7.81 -7.43
CA ASP A 51 -16.57 8.31 -7.23
C ASP A 51 -16.52 9.83 -7.40
N TYR A 52 -16.14 10.52 -6.33
CA TYR A 52 -15.97 11.97 -6.24
C TYR A 52 -14.51 12.35 -5.93
N SER A 53 -13.55 11.47 -6.23
CA SER A 53 -12.13 11.82 -6.21
C SER A 53 -11.83 12.98 -7.17
N GLU A 54 -10.77 13.74 -6.86
CA GLU A 54 -10.33 14.83 -7.73
C GLU A 54 -9.86 14.31 -9.08
N ASP A 55 -9.25 13.12 -9.12
CA ASP A 55 -8.82 12.48 -10.38
C ASP A 55 -10.01 12.15 -11.30
N ALA A 56 -11.18 11.82 -10.73
CA ALA A 56 -12.37 11.44 -11.49
C ALA A 56 -13.23 12.64 -11.91
N ILE A 57 -13.45 13.60 -11.00
CA ILE A 57 -14.42 14.69 -11.17
C ILE A 57 -13.73 16.05 -11.42
N GLY A 58 -12.43 16.14 -11.19
CA GLY A 58 -11.69 17.41 -11.07
C GLY A 58 -11.97 18.11 -9.74
N THR A 59 -11.55 19.38 -9.63
CA THR A 59 -11.70 20.19 -8.42
C THR A 59 -13.12 20.11 -7.85
N ASN A 60 -13.24 19.57 -6.64
CA ASN A 60 -14.51 19.42 -5.94
C ASN A 60 -14.30 19.37 -4.42
N GLY A 61 -15.37 19.52 -3.63
CA GLY A 61 -15.25 19.52 -2.17
C GLY A 61 -14.60 18.25 -1.60
N LEU A 62 -15.17 17.07 -1.88
CA LEU A 62 -14.75 15.80 -1.28
C LEU A 62 -13.31 15.46 -1.66
N GLY A 63 -13.05 15.27 -2.96
CA GLY A 63 -11.75 14.85 -3.48
C GLY A 63 -10.64 15.83 -3.14
N THR A 64 -10.83 17.12 -3.42
CA THR A 64 -9.77 18.12 -3.27
C THR A 64 -9.40 18.36 -1.83
N SER A 65 -10.34 18.25 -0.88
CA SER A 65 -10.00 18.36 0.55
C SER A 65 -9.03 17.28 1.02
N MET A 66 -9.09 16.08 0.42
CA MET A 66 -8.18 14.98 0.72
C MET A 66 -6.81 15.15 0.07
N VAL A 67 -6.77 15.66 -1.17
CA VAL A 67 -5.52 15.98 -1.89
C VAL A 67 -4.76 17.09 -1.18
N GLU A 68 -5.46 18.19 -0.88
CA GLU A 68 -4.91 19.36 -0.20
C GLU A 68 -4.62 19.13 1.29
N LYS A 69 -5.15 18.03 1.87
CA LYS A 69 -5.01 17.68 3.29
C LYS A 69 -5.37 18.85 4.22
N ARG A 70 -6.42 19.58 3.87
CA ARG A 70 -6.95 20.71 4.66
C ARG A 70 -8.42 20.93 4.33
N PRO A 71 -9.18 21.58 5.23
CA PRO A 71 -10.51 22.04 4.91
C PRO A 71 -10.49 23.02 3.74
N ILE A 72 -11.45 22.88 2.82
CA ILE A 72 -11.60 23.73 1.64
C ILE A 72 -13.07 24.13 1.44
N PHE A 73 -13.25 25.26 0.76
CA PHE A 73 -14.55 25.72 0.32
C PHE A 73 -14.50 25.93 -1.19
N VAL A 74 -15.36 25.23 -1.92
CA VAL A 74 -15.45 25.27 -3.39
C VAL A 74 -16.85 25.75 -3.75
N LYS A 75 -16.94 26.86 -4.49
CA LYS A 75 -18.21 27.51 -4.83
C LYS A 75 -18.33 27.73 -6.33
N GLY A 76 -19.46 27.30 -6.89
CA GLY A 76 -19.85 27.57 -8.27
C GLY A 76 -18.77 27.14 -9.27
N SER A 77 -18.30 28.09 -10.08
CA SER A 77 -17.27 27.88 -11.11
C SER A 77 -15.88 27.51 -10.60
N GLN A 78 -15.69 27.42 -9.27
CA GLN A 78 -14.48 26.82 -8.70
C GLN A 78 -14.49 25.28 -8.80
N HIS A 79 -15.67 24.67 -8.99
CA HIS A 79 -15.74 23.27 -9.38
C HIS A 79 -15.22 23.14 -10.80
N TYR A 80 -14.40 22.12 -11.06
CA TYR A 80 -13.91 21.85 -12.40
C TYR A 80 -15.02 21.31 -13.32
N ASN A 81 -15.91 20.49 -12.78
CA ASN A 81 -17.06 19.96 -13.52
C ASN A 81 -18.21 20.98 -13.52
N ASP A 82 -18.58 21.47 -14.71
CA ASP A 82 -19.65 22.45 -14.92
C ASP A 82 -21.01 21.99 -14.38
N ALA A 83 -21.27 20.68 -14.33
CA ALA A 83 -22.50 20.15 -13.73
C ALA A 83 -22.64 20.52 -12.25
N LEU A 84 -21.52 20.81 -11.57
CA LEU A 84 -21.48 21.23 -10.17
C LEU A 84 -21.51 22.75 -9.99
N ALA A 85 -21.57 23.54 -11.06
CA ALA A 85 -21.50 25.01 -11.01
C ALA A 85 -22.66 25.67 -10.24
N ALA A 86 -23.78 24.96 -10.04
CA ALA A 86 -24.89 25.43 -9.23
C ALA A 86 -24.68 25.20 -7.71
N LEU A 87 -23.62 24.50 -7.30
CA LEU A 87 -23.39 24.05 -5.93
C LEU A 87 -22.31 24.86 -5.21
N ALA A 88 -22.38 24.84 -3.88
CA ALA A 88 -21.29 25.20 -2.99
C ALA A 88 -21.02 24.04 -2.03
N CYS A 89 -19.75 23.71 -1.85
CA CYS A 89 -19.28 22.61 -1.03
C CYS A 89 -18.23 23.11 -0.03
N ALA A 90 -18.46 22.83 1.25
CA ALA A 90 -17.46 22.97 2.31
C ALA A 90 -17.04 21.59 2.78
N ALA A 91 -15.76 21.25 2.60
CA ALA A 91 -15.25 19.90 2.84
C ALA A 91 -14.05 19.91 3.78
N ALA A 92 -13.90 18.84 4.56
CA ALA A 92 -12.74 18.63 5.42
C ALA A 92 -12.31 17.16 5.37
N PRO A 93 -11.00 16.88 5.22
CA PRO A 93 -10.50 15.51 5.32
C PRO A 93 -10.70 14.98 6.74
N VAL A 94 -10.91 13.68 6.84
CA VAL A 94 -11.00 12.92 8.10
C VAL A 94 -9.71 12.11 8.25
N TYR A 95 -9.03 12.28 9.38
CA TYR A 95 -7.79 11.59 9.69
C TYR A 95 -8.01 10.39 10.62
N THR A 96 -7.19 9.34 10.44
CA THR A 96 -6.95 8.41 11.54
C THR A 96 -6.23 9.13 12.67
N PRO A 97 -6.29 8.58 13.89
CA PRO A 97 -5.41 9.03 14.96
C PRO A 97 -3.90 8.99 14.61
N ALA A 98 -3.52 8.17 13.62
CA ALA A 98 -2.16 8.09 13.08
C ALA A 98 -1.83 9.19 12.04
N GLY A 99 -2.74 10.12 11.77
CA GLY A 99 -2.53 11.22 10.81
C GLY A 99 -2.71 10.84 9.35
N LEU A 100 -3.31 9.69 9.04
CA LEU A 100 -3.60 9.27 7.66
C LEU A 100 -5.01 9.70 7.26
N VAL A 101 -5.18 10.31 6.09
CA VAL A 101 -6.52 10.61 5.54
C VAL A 101 -7.25 9.30 5.21
N VAL A 102 -8.44 9.11 5.77
CA VAL A 102 -9.31 7.94 5.55
C VAL A 102 -10.57 8.26 4.76
N GLY A 103 -10.81 9.53 4.49
CA GLY A 103 -11.96 10.02 3.76
C GLY A 103 -12.10 11.52 3.90
N SER A 104 -13.26 12.03 3.48
CA SER A 104 -13.64 13.43 3.64
C SER A 104 -15.10 13.54 4.01
N VAL A 105 -15.43 14.53 4.82
CA VAL A 105 -16.79 14.95 5.08
C VAL A 105 -17.04 16.27 4.35
N SER A 106 -18.22 16.42 3.75
CA SER A 106 -18.61 17.63 3.01
C SER A 106 -20.03 18.05 3.33
N LEU A 107 -20.24 19.34 3.50
CA LEU A 107 -21.55 19.99 3.44
C LEU A 107 -21.69 20.61 2.05
N GLY A 108 -22.63 20.10 1.26
CA GLY A 108 -22.95 20.60 -0.07
C GLY A 108 -24.37 21.16 -0.12
N GLY A 109 -24.59 22.19 -0.92
CA GLY A 109 -25.94 22.72 -1.15
C GLY A 109 -25.97 23.70 -2.31
N PRO A 110 -27.11 24.36 -2.53
CA PRO A 110 -27.24 25.43 -3.50
C PRO A 110 -26.17 26.51 -3.33
N VAL A 111 -25.69 27.09 -4.44
CA VAL A 111 -24.71 28.19 -4.40
C VAL A 111 -25.25 29.42 -3.66
N GLU A 112 -26.57 29.56 -3.61
CA GLU A 112 -27.32 30.56 -2.85
C GLU A 112 -27.23 30.33 -1.34
N ALA A 113 -27.10 29.08 -0.91
CA ALA A 113 -26.91 28.68 0.49
C ALA A 113 -25.44 28.73 0.93
N ALA A 114 -24.54 29.15 0.05
CA ALA A 114 -23.11 29.27 0.33
C ALA A 114 -22.84 30.21 1.50
N SER A 115 -22.34 29.67 2.62
CA SER A 115 -22.01 30.44 3.80
C SER A 115 -20.64 30.04 4.36
N PRO A 116 -19.80 31.00 4.80
CA PRO A 116 -18.51 30.71 5.44
C PRO A 116 -18.64 29.77 6.65
N ILE A 117 -19.79 29.77 7.33
CA ILE A 117 -20.03 28.88 8.48
C ILE A 117 -20.03 27.40 8.11
N MET A 118 -20.35 27.06 6.85
CA MET A 118 -20.33 25.68 6.37
C MET A 118 -18.94 25.07 6.56
N LEU A 119 -17.86 25.83 6.34
CA LEU A 119 -16.50 25.32 6.51
C LEU A 119 -16.17 25.04 7.99
N SER A 120 -16.59 25.92 8.89
CA SER A 120 -16.44 25.72 10.33
C SER A 120 -17.22 24.50 10.82
N LEU A 121 -18.46 24.34 10.35
CA LEU A 121 -19.30 23.18 10.68
C LEU A 121 -18.70 21.88 10.13
N THR A 122 -18.27 21.85 8.88
CA THR A 122 -17.64 20.65 8.30
C THR A 122 -16.36 20.28 9.04
N ARG A 123 -15.53 21.26 9.45
CA ARG A 123 -14.35 21.00 10.27
C ARG A 123 -14.73 20.37 11.62
N GLU A 124 -15.73 20.92 12.30
CA GLU A 124 -16.23 20.38 13.57
C GLU A 124 -16.76 18.94 13.40
N ILE A 125 -17.52 18.67 12.34
CA ILE A 125 -18.03 17.33 12.03
C ILE A 125 -16.85 16.37 11.81
N SER A 126 -15.83 16.78 11.06
CA SER A 126 -14.64 15.96 10.84
C SER A 126 -13.96 15.62 12.17
N GLN A 127 -13.72 16.63 13.03
CA GLN A 127 -13.10 16.44 14.34
C GLN A 127 -13.92 15.50 15.24
N GLN A 128 -15.25 15.56 15.21
CA GLN A 128 -16.10 14.62 15.96
C GLN A 128 -16.03 13.19 15.41
N ILE A 129 -15.88 13.01 14.09
CA ILE A 129 -15.65 11.70 13.50
C ILE A 129 -14.29 11.16 13.96
N GLU A 130 -13.24 11.98 13.92
CA GLU A 130 -11.88 11.62 14.36
C GLU A 130 -11.83 11.26 15.85
N GLU A 131 -12.51 12.04 16.70
CA GLU A 131 -12.70 11.76 18.12
C GLU A 131 -13.33 10.39 18.33
N ARG A 132 -14.36 10.07 17.53
CA ARG A 132 -15.03 8.79 17.62
C ARG A 132 -14.17 7.64 17.11
N LEU A 133 -13.38 7.85 16.06
CA LEU A 133 -12.40 6.87 15.60
C LEU A 133 -11.34 6.59 16.68
N ARG A 134 -10.93 7.63 17.41
CA ARG A 134 -9.97 7.52 18.50
C ARG A 134 -10.53 6.78 19.72
N THR A 135 -11.77 7.10 20.12
CA THR A 135 -12.42 6.52 21.30
C THR A 135 -13.04 5.15 21.07
N SER A 136 -13.40 4.81 19.83
CA SER A 136 -13.87 3.46 19.45
C SER A 136 -12.73 2.45 19.31
N SER A 137 -11.52 2.93 19.06
CA SER A 137 -10.30 2.11 19.10
C SER A 137 -9.94 1.85 20.56
N ARG A 138 -9.55 0.62 20.93
CA ARG A 138 -9.02 0.39 22.29
C ARG A 138 -7.80 1.32 22.46
N PRO A 139 -7.70 2.06 23.58
CA PRO A 139 -6.59 2.98 23.80
C PRO A 139 -5.21 2.33 23.61
N GLN A 140 -5.11 1.02 23.86
CA GLN A 140 -3.91 0.21 23.63
C GLN A 140 -3.62 -0.04 22.13
N ASP A 141 -4.61 -0.47 21.35
CA ASP A 141 -4.46 -0.72 19.91
C ASP A 141 -4.04 0.57 19.18
N LEU A 142 -4.55 1.71 19.65
CA LEU A 142 -4.17 3.02 19.16
C LEU A 142 -2.71 3.38 19.53
N ALA A 143 -2.29 3.14 20.78
CA ALA A 143 -0.91 3.38 21.21
C ALA A 143 0.11 2.55 20.39
N LEU A 144 -0.24 1.28 20.10
CA LEU A 144 0.52 0.40 19.22
C LEU A 144 0.59 0.95 17.79
N ALA A 145 -0.54 1.36 17.21
CA ALA A 145 -0.60 1.89 15.85
C ALA A 145 0.19 3.21 15.70
N MET A 146 0.06 4.13 16.65
CA MET A 146 0.83 5.38 16.65
C MET A 146 2.33 5.10 16.78
N SER A 147 2.72 4.17 17.64
CA SER A 147 4.12 3.78 17.79
C SER A 147 4.65 3.14 16.52
N PHE A 148 3.89 2.23 15.91
CA PHE A 148 4.22 1.64 14.62
C PHE A 148 4.48 2.73 13.58
N MET A 149 3.57 3.69 13.41
CA MET A 149 3.70 4.80 12.46
C MET A 149 4.92 5.69 12.67
N ARG A 150 5.39 5.87 13.91
CA ARG A 150 6.65 6.59 14.19
C ARG A 150 7.88 5.84 13.66
N PHE A 151 7.82 4.52 13.53
CA PHE A 151 8.95 3.66 13.15
C PHE A 151 8.81 2.99 11.76
N THR A 152 7.63 3.08 11.11
CA THR A 152 7.39 2.45 9.79
C THR A 152 8.14 3.11 8.65
N SER A 153 8.53 4.38 8.78
CA SER A 153 9.31 5.10 7.78
C SER A 153 10.73 4.51 7.61
N SER A 154 11.15 3.63 8.52
CA SER A 154 12.44 2.96 8.45
C SER A 154 12.41 1.72 7.55
N GLN A 155 13.50 1.49 6.80
CA GLN A 155 13.75 0.24 6.08
C GLN A 155 14.11 -0.93 7.03
N ARG A 156 14.20 -0.66 8.33
CA ARG A 156 14.61 -1.65 9.34
C ARG A 156 13.46 -2.61 9.63
N PRO A 157 13.70 -3.93 9.71
CA PRO A 157 12.73 -4.87 10.25
C PRO A 157 12.23 -4.39 11.61
N THR A 158 10.95 -4.05 11.68
CA THR A 158 10.35 -3.41 12.86
C THR A 158 9.04 -4.08 13.21
N VAL A 159 8.92 -4.41 14.49
CA VAL A 159 7.74 -4.99 15.11
C VAL A 159 7.37 -4.12 16.30
N VAL A 160 6.10 -3.77 16.41
CA VAL A 160 5.52 -3.13 17.59
C VAL A 160 4.55 -4.12 18.21
N MET A 161 4.77 -4.46 19.46
CA MET A 161 4.01 -5.53 20.11
C MET A 161 3.69 -5.22 21.57
N ASP A 162 2.55 -5.71 22.01
CA ASP A 162 2.24 -5.92 23.43
C ASP A 162 1.97 -7.40 23.70
N LYS A 163 1.38 -7.73 24.86
CA LYS A 163 1.03 -9.10 25.24
C LYS A 163 0.04 -9.77 24.28
N GLU A 164 -0.85 -9.01 23.64
CA GLU A 164 -2.03 -9.52 22.93
C GLU A 164 -1.98 -9.23 21.42
N SER A 165 -1.21 -8.24 20.99
CA SER A 165 -1.22 -7.68 19.64
C SER A 165 0.19 -7.48 19.09
N ILE A 166 0.30 -7.59 17.76
CA ILE A 166 1.54 -7.38 17.02
C ILE A 166 1.27 -6.61 15.72
N LEU A 167 2.10 -5.60 15.46
CA LEU A 167 2.14 -4.83 14.23
C LEU A 167 3.55 -4.94 13.65
N ALA A 168 3.68 -5.35 12.40
CA ALA A 168 4.99 -5.49 11.76
C ALA A 168 5.01 -4.79 10.41
N ASN A 169 6.14 -4.14 10.10
CA ASN A 169 6.36 -3.67 8.74
C ASN A 169 6.76 -4.86 7.87
N THR A 170 6.71 -4.70 6.54
CA THR A 170 6.99 -5.81 5.62
C THR A 170 8.35 -6.49 5.89
N PRO A 171 9.46 -5.78 6.16
CA PRO A 171 10.73 -6.41 6.53
C PRO A 171 10.72 -7.12 7.89
N GLY A 172 9.83 -6.76 8.81
CA GLY A 172 9.67 -7.40 10.12
C GLY A 172 8.87 -8.71 10.09
N LEU A 173 8.00 -8.90 9.09
CA LEU A 173 7.14 -10.09 8.96
C LEU A 173 7.87 -11.44 9.04
N PRO A 174 9.06 -11.64 8.44
CA PRO A 174 9.77 -12.92 8.52
C PRO A 174 10.19 -13.33 9.94
N TYR A 175 10.23 -12.37 10.88
CA TYR A 175 10.64 -12.59 12.26
C TYR A 175 9.46 -12.83 13.20
N VAL A 176 8.22 -12.77 12.71
CA VAL A 176 7.01 -12.85 13.52
C VAL A 176 6.03 -13.91 13.04
N ASN A 177 5.59 -14.71 14.00
CA ASN A 177 4.53 -15.70 13.96
C ASN A 177 4.01 -15.89 15.40
N VAL A 178 2.97 -16.70 15.59
CA VAL A 178 2.36 -16.92 16.91
C VAL A 178 3.37 -17.40 17.97
N ALA A 179 4.25 -18.34 17.63
CA ALA A 179 5.24 -18.87 18.57
C ALA A 179 6.32 -17.84 18.94
N SER A 180 6.82 -17.10 17.95
CA SER A 180 7.82 -16.05 18.16
C SER A 180 7.27 -14.86 18.94
N HIS A 181 5.98 -14.54 18.84
CA HIS A 181 5.36 -13.46 19.63
C HIS A 181 5.44 -13.74 21.13
N VAL A 182 5.09 -14.96 21.55
CA VAL A 182 5.17 -15.39 22.96
C VAL A 182 6.62 -15.37 23.44
N MET A 183 7.53 -15.97 22.68
CA MET A 183 8.96 -16.03 23.03
C MET A 183 9.59 -14.63 23.12
N LEU A 184 9.31 -13.74 22.16
CA LEU A 184 9.81 -12.35 22.19
C LEU A 184 9.26 -11.59 23.39
N TRP A 185 7.98 -11.78 23.72
CA TRP A 185 7.36 -11.16 24.88
C TRP A 185 8.03 -11.58 26.19
N GLU A 186 8.28 -12.87 26.38
CA GLU A 186 9.00 -13.40 27.55
C GLU A 186 10.45 -12.91 27.62
N LEU A 187 11.16 -12.90 26.48
CA LEU A 187 12.54 -12.43 26.39
C LEU A 187 12.68 -10.95 26.74
N ILE A 188 11.73 -10.13 26.28
CA ILE A 188 11.71 -8.68 26.53
C ILE A 188 11.33 -8.39 27.98
N ASN A 189 10.35 -9.10 28.54
CA ASN A 189 9.92 -8.89 29.93
C ASN A 189 10.92 -9.41 30.98
N SER A 190 11.79 -10.34 30.61
CA SER A 190 12.88 -10.78 31.49
C SER A 190 14.08 -9.81 31.53
N HIS A 191 14.07 -8.76 30.69
CA HIS A 191 15.14 -7.75 30.66
C HIS A 191 14.94 -6.63 31.67
N ASN A 192 16.03 -6.19 32.31
CA ASN A 192 15.99 -5.09 33.27
C ASN A 192 16.11 -3.71 32.59
N TRP A 193 14.96 -3.16 32.21
CA TRP A 193 14.83 -1.86 31.52
C TRP A 193 15.23 -0.63 32.35
N SER A 194 15.44 -0.74 33.66
CA SER A 194 15.93 0.40 34.46
C SER A 194 17.43 0.64 34.27
N SER A 195 18.16 -0.36 33.78
CA SER A 195 19.61 -0.32 33.61
C SER A 195 20.03 -0.10 32.15
N ASN A 196 19.22 -0.55 31.19
CA ASN A 196 19.52 -0.45 29.77
C ASN A 196 18.23 -0.32 28.95
N SER A 197 18.10 0.78 28.19
CA SER A 197 16.92 1.08 27.36
C SER A 197 16.83 0.23 26.09
N THR A 198 17.82 -0.63 25.86
CA THR A 198 17.94 -1.50 24.70
C THR A 198 18.30 -2.93 25.13
N LEU A 199 17.52 -3.91 24.69
CA LEU A 199 17.84 -5.34 24.84
C LEU A 199 18.49 -5.86 23.56
N ARG A 200 19.66 -6.49 23.66
CA ARG A 200 20.35 -7.24 22.59
C ARG A 200 20.46 -8.72 22.91
N ARG A 201 19.93 -9.57 22.02
CA ARG A 201 19.91 -11.04 22.17
C ARG A 201 20.05 -11.71 20.82
N HIS A 202 20.70 -12.88 20.83
CA HIS A 202 20.80 -13.79 19.69
C HIS A 202 19.70 -14.86 19.80
N LEU A 203 19.01 -15.14 18.69
CA LEU A 203 18.08 -16.27 18.57
C LEU A 203 18.72 -17.44 17.80
N GLU A 204 18.28 -18.66 18.10
CA GLU A 204 18.82 -19.96 17.63
C GLU A 204 19.23 -20.00 16.14
N GLU A 205 20.28 -20.80 15.83
CA GLU A 205 20.97 -21.15 14.54
C GLU A 205 21.16 -20.06 13.45
N THR A 206 20.27 -19.10 13.34
CA THR A 206 20.36 -17.89 12.52
C THR A 206 20.69 -16.74 13.45
N PHE A 207 21.92 -16.24 13.43
CA PHE A 207 22.37 -15.15 14.29
C PHE A 207 21.56 -13.87 14.04
N ILE A 208 20.47 -13.67 14.78
CA ILE A 208 19.61 -12.48 14.69
C ILE A 208 19.81 -11.66 15.97
N GLU A 209 20.30 -10.44 15.83
CA GLU A 209 20.34 -9.48 16.92
C GLU A 209 19.00 -8.73 16.97
N ILE A 210 18.44 -8.67 18.17
CA ILE A 210 17.26 -7.86 18.44
C ILE A 210 17.67 -6.58 19.14
N THR A 211 17.02 -5.46 18.84
CA THR A 211 17.06 -4.23 19.63
C THR A 211 15.64 -3.87 19.99
N ALA A 212 15.26 -4.06 21.26
CA ALA A 212 13.94 -3.68 21.75
C ALA A 212 14.00 -2.41 22.60
N ARG A 213 12.99 -1.54 22.45
CA ARG A 213 12.80 -0.31 23.24
C ARG A 213 11.43 -0.32 23.88
N ARG A 214 11.38 -0.12 25.20
CA ARG A 214 10.13 0.02 25.97
C ARG A 214 9.47 1.37 25.70
N VAL A 215 8.16 1.37 25.45
CA VAL A 215 7.34 2.57 25.28
C VAL A 215 6.21 2.55 26.30
N VAL A 216 6.02 3.68 26.99
CA VAL A 216 5.03 3.83 28.08
C VAL A 216 3.97 4.89 27.73
N ASP A 217 3.92 5.32 26.46
CA ASP A 217 2.98 6.35 25.96
C ASP A 217 1.55 5.80 25.75
N GLY A 218 1.09 4.87 26.60
CA GLY A 218 -0.20 4.18 26.48
C GLY A 218 -0.70 3.54 27.78
N PRO A 219 -1.91 2.95 27.79
CA PRO A 219 -2.53 2.35 28.98
C PRO A 219 -1.77 1.13 29.51
N ARG A 220 -1.12 0.38 28.62
CA ARG A 220 -0.22 -0.72 28.95
C ARG A 220 1.11 -0.48 28.25
N GLU A 221 2.18 -1.02 28.82
CA GLU A 221 3.48 -1.00 28.17
C GLU A 221 3.46 -1.82 26.88
N HIS A 222 4.17 -1.32 25.88
CA HIS A 222 4.41 -2.01 24.63
C HIS A 222 5.84 -1.75 24.17
N PHE A 223 6.30 -2.54 23.22
CA PHE A 223 7.69 -2.54 22.79
C PHE A 223 7.81 -2.31 21.31
N VAL A 224 8.83 -1.55 20.93
CA VAL A 224 9.30 -1.43 19.55
C VAL A 224 10.54 -2.29 19.43
N VAL A 225 10.51 -3.26 18.53
CA VAL A 225 11.52 -4.29 18.34
C VAL A 225 12.08 -4.18 16.94
N HIS A 226 13.38 -3.97 16.85
CA HIS A 226 14.13 -3.97 15.59
C HIS A 226 14.97 -5.24 15.48
N PHE A 227 15.11 -5.76 14.26
CA PHE A 227 15.93 -6.94 13.98
C PHE A 227 17.11 -6.57 13.06
N SER A 228 18.30 -7.07 13.39
CA SER A 228 19.52 -7.04 12.57
C SER A 228 20.04 -8.47 12.38
N ASN A 229 20.47 -8.83 11.17
CA ASN A 229 21.17 -10.11 10.95
C ASN A 229 22.65 -9.93 11.31
N PHE A 230 23.22 -10.88 12.05
CA PHE A 230 24.66 -10.97 12.24
C PHE A 230 25.28 -11.63 11.01
N GLY A 231 26.19 -10.89 10.37
CA GLY A 231 26.78 -11.21 9.06
C GLY A 231 27.56 -10.04 8.46
N GLU A 232 27.36 -8.83 9.00
CA GLU A 232 28.20 -7.66 8.72
C GLU A 232 28.61 -7.04 10.06
N THR A 233 29.89 -7.14 10.39
CA THR A 233 30.49 -6.29 11.43
C THR A 233 30.35 -4.81 11.01
N PRO A 234 30.05 -3.89 11.95
CA PRO A 234 29.81 -2.50 11.63
C PRO A 234 31.14 -1.79 11.37
N ASP A 235 31.46 -1.54 10.11
CA ASP A 235 32.45 -0.54 9.73
C ASP A 235 31.71 0.73 9.28
N HIS A 236 32.19 1.87 9.78
CA HIS A 236 31.61 3.19 9.56
C HIS A 236 31.75 3.62 8.09
N ASP A 237 30.76 3.28 7.25
CA ASP A 237 30.29 4.14 6.15
C ASP A 237 28.92 3.64 5.67
N SER A 238 27.86 4.40 5.96
CA SER A 238 26.48 3.88 6.01
C SER A 238 25.83 3.74 4.62
N GLY A 239 26.21 2.70 3.90
CA GLY A 239 25.55 2.23 2.68
C GLY A 239 25.59 0.71 2.67
N VAL A 240 24.54 0.06 3.19
CA VAL A 240 24.60 -1.38 3.42
C VAL A 240 23.31 -2.09 3.03
N ALA A 241 23.51 -3.14 2.24
CA ALA A 241 22.56 -4.12 1.75
C ALA A 241 22.07 -5.05 2.88
N VAL A 242 20.97 -5.77 2.64
CA VAL A 242 20.54 -6.88 3.52
C VAL A 242 20.03 -8.03 2.65
N PRO A 243 20.51 -9.27 2.85
CA PRO A 243 19.87 -10.51 2.39
C PRO A 243 18.96 -11.10 3.48
N SER A 244 17.98 -12.01 3.30
CA SER A 244 17.15 -12.49 2.19
C SER A 244 16.28 -13.61 2.79
N LYS A 245 14.94 -13.49 2.81
CA LYS A 245 14.01 -14.65 2.84
C LYS A 245 12.82 -14.41 1.91
N THR A 246 13.17 -14.13 0.67
CA THR A 246 12.36 -14.45 -0.52
C THR A 246 12.98 -15.72 -1.08
N THR A 247 12.21 -16.75 -1.42
CA THR A 247 12.76 -17.86 -2.21
C THR A 247 13.10 -17.31 -3.59
N ILE A 248 14.33 -16.84 -3.76
CA ILE A 248 14.94 -16.57 -5.05
C ILE A 248 15.40 -17.95 -5.53
N THR A 249 14.75 -18.46 -6.57
CA THR A 249 15.32 -19.58 -7.32
C THR A 249 16.50 -19.03 -8.13
N THR A 250 17.66 -18.91 -7.50
CA THR A 250 18.91 -18.63 -8.20
C THR A 250 19.41 -19.94 -8.79
N LEU A 251 19.03 -20.20 -10.04
CA LEU A 251 19.72 -21.20 -10.84
C LEU A 251 21.12 -20.67 -11.16
N GLY A 252 22.14 -21.39 -10.69
CA GLY A 252 23.51 -21.25 -11.17
C GLY A 252 24.38 -20.31 -10.33
N ARG A 253 25.47 -20.87 -9.81
CA ARG A 253 26.71 -20.14 -9.50
C ARG A 253 27.26 -19.60 -10.83
N ASP A 254 26.79 -18.44 -11.24
CA ASP A 254 27.50 -17.56 -12.15
C ASP A 254 27.01 -16.13 -11.91
N ASN A 255 27.92 -15.19 -11.71
CA ASN A 255 27.66 -13.82 -11.28
C ASN A 255 27.06 -12.95 -12.42
N THR A 256 26.13 -13.51 -13.19
CA THR A 256 25.43 -12.87 -14.30
C THR A 256 24.04 -12.43 -13.84
N ALA A 257 23.92 -11.12 -13.65
CA ALA A 257 22.66 -10.42 -13.42
C ALA A 257 21.52 -10.89 -14.36
N PRO A 258 20.35 -11.31 -13.84
CA PRO A 258 19.28 -11.91 -14.65
C PRO A 258 18.71 -10.92 -15.67
N ALA A 259 18.55 -11.38 -16.92
CA ALA A 259 18.00 -10.58 -18.02
C ALA A 259 16.53 -10.17 -17.79
N VAL A 260 15.77 -11.05 -17.14
CA VAL A 260 14.34 -10.90 -16.90
C VAL A 260 14.02 -11.38 -15.48
N VAL A 261 13.28 -10.57 -14.71
CA VAL A 261 12.87 -10.87 -13.34
C VAL A 261 11.35 -10.83 -13.27
N VAL A 262 10.75 -11.82 -12.61
CA VAL A 262 9.29 -11.87 -12.37
C VAL A 262 9.03 -11.93 -10.87
N VAL A 263 8.23 -11.00 -10.37
CA VAL A 263 7.80 -10.93 -8.96
C VAL A 263 6.31 -11.24 -8.87
N ASP A 264 6.00 -12.41 -8.34
CA ASP A 264 4.63 -12.90 -8.18
C ASP A 264 4.09 -12.63 -6.75
N GLY A 265 2.79 -12.30 -6.64
CA GLY A 265 2.13 -12.10 -5.34
C GLY A 265 0.81 -11.31 -5.39
N PRO A 266 0.04 -11.27 -4.29
CA PRO A 266 -1.25 -10.59 -4.24
C PRO A 266 -1.17 -9.07 -4.49
N ARG A 267 -2.30 -8.43 -4.82
CA ARG A 267 -2.38 -6.95 -4.83
C ARG A 267 -2.02 -6.40 -3.43
N GLY A 268 -1.22 -5.33 -3.39
CA GLY A 268 -0.76 -4.72 -2.13
C GLY A 268 0.51 -5.33 -1.51
N SER A 269 1.04 -6.45 -2.03
CA SER A 269 2.24 -7.12 -1.47
C SER A 269 3.59 -6.45 -1.77
N GLY A 270 3.60 -5.25 -2.37
CA GLY A 270 4.84 -4.53 -2.66
C GLY A 270 5.65 -5.06 -3.85
N ARG A 271 5.06 -5.87 -4.75
CA ARG A 271 5.73 -6.48 -5.91
C ARG A 271 6.58 -5.51 -6.74
N ALA A 272 6.06 -4.31 -7.01
CA ALA A 272 6.77 -3.30 -7.79
C ALA A 272 8.03 -2.79 -7.05
N THR A 273 7.95 -2.66 -5.72
CA THR A 273 9.07 -2.29 -4.85
C THR A 273 10.13 -3.40 -4.83
N VAL A 274 9.71 -4.66 -4.75
CA VAL A 274 10.63 -5.82 -4.80
C VAL A 274 11.29 -5.93 -6.17
N ALA A 275 10.54 -5.78 -7.25
CA ALA A 275 11.05 -5.80 -8.61
C ALA A 275 12.08 -4.68 -8.84
N GLY A 276 11.80 -3.47 -8.36
CA GLY A 276 12.75 -2.35 -8.42
C GLY A 276 14.04 -2.57 -7.61
N ARG A 277 14.03 -3.39 -6.56
CA ARG A 277 15.24 -3.77 -5.80
C ARG A 277 16.09 -4.83 -6.49
N LEU A 278 15.48 -5.66 -7.34
CA LEU A 278 16.17 -6.70 -8.13
C LEU A 278 16.83 -6.15 -9.40
N ARG A 279 16.86 -4.83 -9.56
CA ARG A 279 17.53 -4.15 -10.67
C ARG A 279 19.03 -4.39 -10.63
N THR A 280 19.60 -4.71 -11.79
CA THR A 280 21.03 -4.97 -11.90
C THR A 280 21.74 -3.66 -12.22
N THR A 281 22.15 -2.92 -11.19
CA THR A 281 22.89 -1.66 -11.36
C THR A 281 24.38 -1.92 -11.43
N ARG A 282 24.95 -1.92 -12.63
CA ARG A 282 26.39 -1.62 -12.83
C ARG A 282 26.49 -0.13 -13.11
N GLU A 283 26.94 0.63 -12.12
CA GLU A 283 27.54 1.97 -12.27
C GLU A 283 26.93 2.88 -13.36
N ARG A 284 25.70 3.32 -13.12
CA ARG A 284 25.08 4.61 -13.52
C ARG A 284 23.64 4.54 -13.05
N VAL A 285 23.03 5.70 -12.79
CA VAL A 285 21.59 5.82 -12.49
C VAL A 285 20.82 5.30 -13.72
N ALA A 286 20.62 3.99 -13.81
CA ALA A 286 19.82 3.41 -14.87
C ALA A 286 18.42 4.01 -14.73
N ARG A 287 17.89 4.58 -15.80
CA ARG A 287 16.50 5.04 -15.82
C ARG A 287 15.60 3.81 -15.70
N LEU A 288 14.54 3.92 -14.89
CA LEU A 288 13.53 2.88 -14.76
C LEU A 288 12.24 3.43 -15.32
N GLU A 289 11.72 2.79 -16.37
CA GLU A 289 10.41 3.12 -16.91
C GLU A 289 9.38 2.10 -16.46
N VAL A 290 8.22 2.60 -16.02
CA VAL A 290 7.18 1.77 -15.41
C VAL A 290 5.92 1.80 -16.25
N PHE A 291 5.52 0.63 -16.75
CA PHE A 291 4.26 0.43 -17.45
C PHE A 291 3.29 -0.32 -16.56
N VAL A 292 2.02 0.09 -16.53
CA VAL A 292 0.96 -0.61 -15.79
C VAL A 292 -0.02 -1.16 -16.80
N VAL A 293 -0.18 -2.49 -16.80
CA VAL A 293 -1.17 -3.17 -17.62
C VAL A 293 -2.54 -3.01 -16.98
N SER A 294 -3.55 -2.78 -17.83
CA SER A 294 -4.96 -2.85 -17.47
C SER A 294 -5.73 -3.58 -18.56
N SER A 295 -6.95 -4.02 -18.27
CA SER A 295 -7.82 -4.67 -19.26
C SER A 295 -8.18 -3.79 -20.46
N ALA A 296 -8.05 -2.47 -20.34
CA ALA A 296 -8.38 -1.51 -21.39
C ALA A 296 -7.16 -1.01 -22.18
N ALA A 297 -5.93 -1.25 -21.68
CA ALA A 297 -4.71 -0.71 -22.29
C ALA A 297 -3.51 -1.61 -22.02
N ALA A 298 -2.90 -2.09 -23.11
CA ALA A 298 -1.62 -2.78 -23.10
C ALA A 298 -0.45 -1.79 -23.17
N PRO A 299 0.76 -2.17 -22.70
CA PRO A 299 1.95 -1.35 -22.87
C PRO A 299 2.27 -1.16 -24.37
N PRO A 300 2.78 0.01 -24.79
CA PRO A 300 3.29 0.19 -26.14
C PRO A 300 4.57 -0.65 -26.33
N TRP A 301 4.43 -1.87 -26.84
CA TRP A 301 5.52 -2.85 -26.91
C TRP A 301 6.76 -2.37 -27.67
N THR A 302 6.57 -1.62 -28.76
CA THR A 302 7.66 -1.01 -29.52
C THR A 302 8.49 -0.02 -28.69
N THR A 303 7.81 0.72 -27.80
CA THR A 303 8.47 1.65 -26.87
C THR A 303 9.21 0.90 -25.78
N VAL A 304 8.59 -0.14 -25.21
CA VAL A 304 9.24 -1.04 -24.23
C VAL A 304 10.55 -1.61 -24.79
N GLU A 305 10.52 -2.07 -26.04
CA GLU A 305 11.72 -2.62 -26.70
C GLU A 305 12.78 -1.57 -26.98
N GLY A 306 12.38 -0.37 -27.42
CA GLY A 306 13.30 0.75 -27.63
C GLY A 306 14.00 1.16 -26.34
N LEU A 307 13.27 1.22 -25.23
CA LEU A 307 13.82 1.53 -23.90
C LEU A 307 14.82 0.46 -23.45
N LEU A 308 14.47 -0.82 -23.57
CA LEU A 308 15.36 -1.93 -23.23
C LEU A 308 16.62 -1.92 -24.12
N ALA A 309 16.48 -1.66 -25.42
CA ALA A 309 17.61 -1.56 -26.35
C ALA A 309 18.51 -0.36 -26.03
N GLY A 310 17.92 0.77 -25.59
CA GLY A 310 18.63 1.97 -25.15
C GLY A 310 19.26 1.86 -23.76
N GLY A 311 19.21 0.69 -23.12
CA GLY A 311 19.82 0.47 -21.80
C GLY A 311 18.98 0.96 -20.61
N THR A 312 17.71 1.29 -20.83
CA THR A 312 16.76 1.65 -19.76
C THR A 312 16.13 0.38 -19.19
N ASP A 313 16.06 0.27 -17.86
CA ASP A 313 15.34 -0.83 -17.22
C ASP A 313 13.84 -0.61 -17.37
N VAL A 314 13.08 -1.68 -17.61
CA VAL A 314 11.63 -1.58 -17.76
C VAL A 314 10.94 -2.45 -16.74
N LEU A 315 9.97 -1.87 -16.02
CA LEU A 315 9.07 -2.57 -15.11
C LEU A 315 7.65 -2.59 -15.68
N ILE A 316 7.14 -3.78 -15.97
CA ILE A 316 5.74 -3.99 -16.38
C ILE A 316 4.96 -4.55 -15.20
N ARG A 317 3.97 -3.78 -14.75
CA ARG A 317 3.12 -4.11 -13.60
C ARG A 317 1.83 -4.76 -14.07
N ARG A 318 1.31 -5.67 -13.23
CA ARG A 318 0.02 -6.35 -13.40
C ARG A 318 -0.10 -7.17 -14.69
N VAL A 319 0.92 -7.95 -15.04
CA VAL A 319 0.86 -8.77 -16.26
C VAL A 319 -0.27 -9.81 -16.25
N GLU A 320 -0.85 -10.09 -15.08
CA GLU A 320 -2.07 -10.88 -14.93
C GLU A 320 -3.32 -10.25 -15.57
N GLU A 321 -3.34 -8.93 -15.81
CA GLU A 321 -4.45 -8.19 -16.43
C GLU A 321 -4.30 -8.05 -17.96
N LEU A 322 -3.26 -8.66 -18.54
CA LEU A 322 -2.97 -8.56 -19.96
C LEU A 322 -4.00 -9.36 -20.78
N ALA A 323 -4.55 -8.74 -21.82
CA ALA A 323 -5.45 -9.41 -22.76
C ALA A 323 -4.74 -10.57 -23.49
N GLU A 324 -5.47 -11.65 -23.79
CA GLU A 324 -4.87 -12.87 -24.34
C GLU A 324 -4.14 -12.65 -25.67
N ASN A 325 -4.63 -11.73 -26.50
CA ASN A 325 -4.02 -11.35 -27.78
C ASN A 325 -2.66 -10.63 -27.62
N GLU A 326 -2.37 -10.08 -26.45
CA GLU A 326 -1.12 -9.34 -26.15
C GLU A 326 -0.04 -10.22 -25.50
N ILE A 327 -0.39 -11.43 -25.07
CA ILE A 327 0.54 -12.41 -24.47
C ILE A 327 1.71 -12.77 -25.43
N PRO A 328 1.50 -12.99 -26.74
CA PRO A 328 2.58 -13.24 -27.69
C PRO A 328 3.58 -12.07 -27.77
N SER A 329 3.11 -10.83 -27.65
CA SER A 329 3.95 -9.63 -27.67
C SER A 329 4.86 -9.59 -26.44
N LEU A 330 4.32 -9.81 -25.23
CA LEU A 330 5.12 -9.92 -24.00
C LEU A 330 6.16 -11.05 -24.10
N ALA A 331 5.76 -12.21 -24.62
CA ALA A 331 6.65 -13.35 -24.82
C ALA A 331 7.83 -12.99 -25.74
N GLY A 332 7.56 -12.28 -26.84
CA GLY A 332 8.57 -11.82 -27.79
C GLY A 332 9.58 -10.87 -27.14
N VAL A 333 9.12 -9.92 -26.32
CA VAL A 333 10.00 -8.99 -25.58
C VAL A 333 10.90 -9.74 -24.60
N VAL A 334 10.35 -10.67 -23.82
CA VAL A 334 11.10 -11.49 -22.86
C VAL A 334 12.19 -12.30 -23.56
N GLU A 335 11.85 -12.95 -24.67
CA GLU A 335 12.79 -13.79 -25.42
C GLU A 335 13.91 -12.97 -26.06
N ARG A 336 13.56 -11.83 -26.69
CA ARG A 336 14.55 -10.90 -27.26
C ARG A 336 15.50 -10.35 -26.19
N GLN A 337 14.99 -10.00 -25.01
CA GLN A 337 15.82 -9.50 -23.92
C GLN A 337 16.78 -10.57 -23.40
N ARG A 338 16.32 -11.81 -23.25
CA ARG A 338 17.17 -12.95 -22.86
C ARG A 338 18.28 -13.20 -23.88
N LYS A 339 17.95 -13.28 -25.17
CA LYS A 339 18.93 -13.50 -26.25
C LYS A 339 19.96 -12.37 -26.32
N ALA A 340 19.51 -11.12 -26.27
CA ALA A 340 20.39 -9.97 -26.34
C ALA A 340 21.31 -9.85 -25.10
N ARG A 341 20.82 -10.25 -23.91
CA ARG A 341 21.65 -10.31 -22.70
C ARG A 341 22.68 -11.44 -22.77
N ALA A 342 22.29 -12.62 -23.25
CA ALA A 342 23.20 -13.75 -23.44
C ALA A 342 24.29 -13.44 -24.47
N ALA A 343 23.98 -12.65 -25.50
CA ALA A 343 24.94 -12.16 -26.49
C ALA A 343 25.78 -10.96 -26.01
N GLY A 344 25.61 -10.49 -24.76
CA GLY A 344 26.31 -9.31 -24.22
C GLY A 344 25.89 -7.97 -24.85
N GLN A 345 24.83 -7.95 -25.66
CA GLN A 345 24.38 -6.80 -26.44
C GLN A 345 23.54 -5.80 -25.63
N ARG A 346 23.02 -6.19 -24.45
CA ARG A 346 22.16 -5.34 -23.61
C ARG A 346 22.55 -5.35 -22.14
N ALA A 347 22.61 -4.14 -21.58
CA ALA A 347 22.91 -3.91 -20.17
C ALA A 347 21.67 -3.91 -19.24
N SER A 348 20.47 -3.68 -19.81
CA SER A 348 19.19 -3.46 -19.11
C SER A 348 18.53 -4.73 -18.57
N SER A 349 17.66 -4.55 -17.58
CA SER A 349 16.78 -5.59 -17.03
C SER A 349 15.31 -5.33 -17.39
N LEU A 350 14.59 -6.41 -17.72
CA LEU A 350 13.13 -6.41 -17.79
C LEU A 350 12.55 -6.99 -16.50
N LEU A 351 11.68 -6.25 -15.84
CA LEU A 351 11.05 -6.61 -14.58
C LEU A 351 9.54 -6.75 -14.80
N LEU A 352 8.94 -7.82 -14.28
CA LEU A 352 7.50 -8.10 -14.40
C LEU A 352 6.89 -8.33 -13.02
N THR A 353 5.69 -7.81 -12.75
CA THR A 353 4.91 -8.21 -11.57
C THR A 353 3.69 -9.01 -11.99
N SER A 354 3.47 -10.18 -11.39
CA SER A 354 2.36 -11.10 -11.70
C SER A 354 1.57 -11.51 -10.45
N TRP A 355 0.35 -12.02 -10.63
CA TRP A 355 -0.38 -12.75 -9.58
C TRP A 355 -0.97 -14.04 -10.14
N ARG A 356 -0.30 -15.16 -9.89
CA ARG A 356 -0.59 -16.48 -10.47
C ARG A 356 -2.02 -16.98 -10.27
N ASP A 357 -2.67 -16.62 -9.16
CA ASP A 357 -4.05 -17.08 -8.86
C ASP A 357 -5.11 -16.40 -9.73
N ARG A 358 -4.80 -15.25 -10.33
CA ARG A 358 -5.69 -14.53 -11.27
C ARG A 358 -5.19 -14.49 -12.71
N ALA A 359 -4.00 -15.02 -12.96
CA ALA A 359 -3.38 -15.06 -14.27
C ALA A 359 -4.08 -16.08 -15.19
N ALA A 360 -4.41 -15.68 -16.43
CA ALA A 360 -4.96 -16.57 -17.46
C ALA A 360 -4.03 -17.78 -17.71
N PRO A 361 -4.54 -18.96 -18.14
CA PRO A 361 -3.77 -20.20 -18.26
C PRO A 361 -2.47 -20.08 -19.07
N MET A 362 -2.43 -19.19 -20.07
CA MET A 362 -1.27 -18.96 -20.94
C MET A 362 -0.20 -18.05 -20.28
N SER A 363 -0.61 -17.06 -19.49
CA SER A 363 0.30 -16.23 -18.69
C SER A 363 0.99 -17.01 -17.56
N ARG A 364 0.36 -18.09 -17.07
CA ARG A 364 1.00 -19.06 -16.16
C ARG A 364 2.19 -19.78 -16.82
N ARG A 365 2.17 -19.98 -18.17
CA ARG A 365 3.25 -20.66 -18.91
C ARG A 365 4.48 -19.77 -19.15
N LEU A 366 4.33 -18.45 -19.18
CA LEU A 366 5.46 -17.50 -19.24
C LEU A 366 6.36 -17.55 -17.99
N SER A 367 5.89 -18.16 -16.90
CA SER A 367 6.58 -18.22 -15.62
C SER A 367 7.56 -19.39 -15.46
N MET A 368 7.85 -20.20 -16.49
CA MET A 368 8.83 -21.31 -16.37
C MET A 368 9.72 -21.51 -17.62
N PRO A 369 11.05 -21.65 -17.45
CA PRO A 369 11.93 -22.27 -18.45
C PRO A 369 11.78 -23.81 -18.50
N PRO A 370 12.17 -24.46 -19.61
CA PRO A 370 12.08 -25.92 -19.79
C PRO A 370 12.96 -26.77 -18.86
N ASP A 371 14.06 -26.22 -18.33
CA ASP A 371 15.09 -26.97 -17.61
C ASP A 371 14.79 -27.21 -16.12
N GLN A 372 13.60 -26.82 -15.62
CA GLN A 372 13.16 -27.07 -14.24
C GLN A 372 12.02 -28.09 -14.11
N ARG A 373 11.89 -29.02 -15.06
CA ARG A 373 10.93 -30.13 -14.94
C ARG A 373 11.28 -31.14 -13.83
N SER A 374 12.50 -31.16 -13.29
CA SER A 374 12.93 -32.17 -12.30
C SER A 374 12.64 -31.81 -10.83
N ILE A 375 12.25 -30.57 -10.51
CA ILE A 375 12.00 -30.14 -9.12
C ILE A 375 10.53 -30.39 -8.71
N LEU A 376 9.62 -30.49 -9.70
CA LEU A 376 8.21 -30.82 -9.46
C LEU A 376 7.96 -32.31 -9.19
N SER A 377 8.82 -33.22 -9.67
CA SER A 377 8.75 -34.65 -9.32
C SER A 377 9.23 -34.91 -7.89
N ALA A 378 10.21 -34.15 -7.39
CA ALA A 378 10.66 -34.23 -6.00
C ALA A 378 9.62 -33.67 -4.99
N TRP A 379 8.87 -32.64 -5.40
CA TRP A 379 7.86 -32.02 -4.54
C TRP A 379 6.53 -32.80 -4.50
N LEU A 380 6.13 -33.46 -5.60
CA LEU A 380 4.94 -34.31 -5.64
C LEU A 380 5.11 -35.67 -4.94
N SER A 381 6.35 -36.18 -4.80
CA SER A 381 6.63 -37.42 -4.06
C SER A 381 6.66 -37.25 -2.53
N ALA A 382 6.81 -36.03 -2.01
CA ALA A 382 6.88 -35.76 -0.56
C ALA A 382 5.50 -35.58 0.12
N ARG A 383 4.39 -35.75 -0.62
CA ARG A 383 3.01 -35.53 -0.14
C ARG A 383 2.12 -36.79 -0.07
N LYS A 384 2.69 -37.99 -0.23
CA LYS A 384 1.97 -39.25 0.00
C LYS A 384 2.62 -40.08 1.10
N GLY A 385 1.93 -40.16 2.24
CA GLY A 385 2.22 -40.99 3.42
C GLY A 385 1.89 -40.14 4.65
N PHE A 386 0.83 -40.36 5.42
CA PHE A 386 0.07 -41.57 5.76
C PHE A 386 -1.36 -41.16 6.24
N PRO A 387 -2.28 -42.07 6.61
CA PRO A 387 -3.68 -42.03 6.21
C PRO A 387 -4.63 -41.59 7.33
N VAL A 388 -5.89 -41.47 6.92
CA VAL A 388 -7.11 -41.49 7.74
C VAL A 388 -7.03 -42.52 8.87
N TRP A 389 -7.24 -42.06 10.11
CA TRP A 389 -8.24 -42.58 11.05
C TRP A 389 -8.78 -41.41 11.88
#